data_AF-A0A0L0P7A4-F1
#
_entry.id   AF-A0A0L0P7A4-F1
#
_cell.length_a   1.000
_cell.length_b   1.000
_cell.length_c   1.000
_cell.angle_alpha   90.00
_cell.angle_beta   90.00
_cell.angle_gamma   90.00
#
_symmetry.space_group_name_H-M   'P 1'
#
loop_
_entity.id
_entity.type
_entity.pdbx_description
1 polymer ?
#
loop_
_entity_poly.entity_id
_entity_poly.type
_entity_poly.pdbx_seq_one_letter_code
_entity_poly.pdbx_strand_id
1 'polypeptide(L)'
;MILVGVLYESDKVRQSSRVIECLLADPLSANNENWYRPLANRSMEQNNLITYTEPDPKEFILPGAFERTVGKYVVPSPILSPELRRTYREIFEPLESTPNSLAILEINKESDVHKLTDNCQFFIYVTSEFSTLMDNLPRHVQKKIMLTIIDNTEFSPLSAELTPVTFERSNAVTHHSIKINSQEAYSGIELFLKEDTRAASEYFDSLQNSNIIEVGKFLSWNLRTENLTSWMFHIICTEIARNSLSETRIKQIYEDLKLNSLVECSRAMHTELQKDFIPQTDRFFNRKLRWWMLYWRNDNVEYWLKDFFLENFMPKGIESYNYVRGQLTARLQEQKFAVYSDKVGVINPLKAFKRDLINERIANEIQPIVYSCLAGAFVYYQLPLTVLSVLGYLFVGLQANTAFAIGLLGWVLGFNHVSREWDHFTKKWRAELYEQVRIVISKGCIDEGLLKELDSRFEESMMLAMIKKQVLESLKKYQ
;
A
#
# COMPACT_ATOMS: atom_id res chain seq x y z
N MET A 1 32.33 5.53 -9.99
CA MET A 1 32.55 5.04 -8.60
C MET A 1 31.34 4.24 -8.15
N ILE A 2 31.54 3.11 -7.47
CA ILE A 2 30.48 2.25 -6.90
C ILE A 2 30.39 2.51 -5.40
N LEU A 3 29.19 2.73 -4.88
CA LEU A 3 28.86 2.85 -3.47
C LEU A 3 28.30 1.53 -2.92
N VAL A 4 29.02 0.94 -1.98
CA VAL A 4 28.61 -0.30 -1.29
C VAL A 4 28.23 0.04 0.14
N GLY A 5 27.03 -0.37 0.56
CA GLY A 5 26.60 -0.22 1.94
C GLY A 5 27.05 -1.40 2.81
N VAL A 6 27.56 -1.12 4.00
CA VAL A 6 27.84 -2.15 5.03
C VAL A 6 26.81 -2.02 6.13
N LEU A 7 26.11 -3.12 6.41
CA LEU A 7 25.06 -3.25 7.41
C LEU A 7 25.51 -4.25 8.47
N TYR A 8 25.18 -3.98 9.72
CA TYR A 8 25.42 -4.90 10.83
C TYR A 8 24.09 -5.46 11.33
N GLU A 9 24.09 -6.73 11.71
CA GLU A 9 22.92 -7.40 12.27
C GLU A 9 22.43 -6.77 13.58
N SER A 10 23.35 -6.35 14.42
CA SER A 10 23.04 -5.77 15.73
C SER A 10 24.14 -4.82 16.19
N ASP A 11 23.81 -3.97 17.15
CA ASP A 11 24.79 -3.09 17.82
C ASP A 11 25.97 -3.88 18.41
N LYS A 12 25.73 -5.10 18.89
CA LYS A 12 26.78 -5.98 19.41
C LYS A 12 27.77 -6.37 18.31
N VAL A 13 27.27 -6.82 17.16
CA VAL A 13 28.11 -7.21 16.01
C VAL A 13 28.85 -5.98 15.48
N ARG A 14 28.18 -4.82 15.40
CA ARG A 14 28.80 -3.55 14.99
C ARG A 14 30.00 -3.18 15.88
N GLN A 15 29.90 -3.40 17.19
CA GLN A 15 30.98 -3.08 18.13
C GLN A 15 32.11 -4.11 18.14
N SER A 16 31.79 -5.39 17.92
CA SER A 16 32.80 -6.46 17.94
C SER A 16 33.52 -6.65 16.61
N SER A 17 32.86 -6.37 15.48
CA SER A 17 33.39 -6.60 14.15
C SER A 17 34.43 -5.55 13.76
N ARG A 18 35.55 -6.01 13.19
CA ARG A 18 36.65 -5.17 12.68
C ARG A 18 36.84 -5.29 11.17
N VAL A 19 35.79 -5.67 10.45
CA VAL A 19 35.85 -5.97 9.01
C VAL A 19 36.36 -4.81 8.17
N ILE A 20 35.87 -3.60 8.42
CA ILE A 20 36.25 -2.42 7.64
C ILE A 20 37.72 -2.09 7.88
N GLU A 21 38.16 -2.13 9.13
CA GLU A 21 39.55 -1.92 9.53
C GLU A 21 40.46 -2.95 8.86
N CYS A 22 40.11 -4.22 8.91
CA CYS A 22 40.92 -5.30 8.35
C CYS A 22 40.96 -5.27 6.81
N LEU A 23 39.83 -4.94 6.18
CA LEU A 23 39.71 -4.88 4.73
C LEU A 23 40.48 -3.69 4.14
N LEU A 24 40.51 -2.57 4.85
CA LEU A 24 41.13 -1.32 4.39
C LEU A 24 42.58 -1.16 4.84
N ALA A 25 43.03 -1.91 5.84
CA ALA A 25 44.41 -1.84 6.33
C ALA A 25 45.42 -2.05 5.19
N ASP A 26 46.44 -1.20 5.16
CA ASP A 26 47.65 -1.41 4.38
C ASP A 26 48.86 -1.10 5.27
N PRO A 27 49.25 -2.04 6.14
CA PRO A 27 50.33 -1.84 7.11
C PRO A 27 51.69 -1.63 6.44
N LEU A 28 51.82 -1.95 5.15
CA LEU A 28 53.05 -1.76 4.38
C LEU A 28 53.12 -0.37 3.71
N SER A 29 52.01 0.38 3.68
CA SER A 29 51.99 1.73 3.12
C SER A 29 52.73 2.72 4.01
N ALA A 30 53.44 3.66 3.37
CA ALA A 30 54.09 4.75 4.09
C ALA A 30 53.05 5.66 4.76
N ASN A 31 53.31 6.08 6.00
CA ASN A 31 52.42 6.93 6.80
C ASN A 31 51.04 6.31 7.06
N ASN A 32 50.94 4.98 7.15
CA ASN A 32 49.68 4.28 7.39
C ASN A 32 48.94 4.76 8.66
N GLU A 33 49.67 5.10 9.73
CA GLU A 33 49.10 5.45 11.03
C GLU A 33 48.23 6.71 10.95
N ASN A 34 48.58 7.65 10.06
CA ASN A 34 47.88 8.93 9.91
C ASN A 34 46.43 8.77 9.46
N TRP A 35 46.12 7.73 8.68
CA TRP A 35 44.76 7.48 8.19
C TRP A 35 44.13 6.25 8.85
N TYR A 36 44.92 5.24 9.23
CA TYR A 36 44.43 4.00 9.84
C TYR A 36 43.93 4.22 11.27
N ARG A 37 44.66 4.98 12.10
CA ARG A 37 44.25 5.23 13.50
C ARG A 37 42.93 6.01 13.60
N PRO A 38 42.69 7.08 12.81
CA PRO A 38 41.37 7.73 12.77
C PRO A 38 40.26 6.81 12.29
N LEU A 39 40.52 5.96 11.29
CA LEU A 39 39.55 4.99 10.79
C LEU A 39 39.18 3.95 11.86
N ALA A 40 40.16 3.36 12.54
CA ALA A 40 39.93 2.35 13.58
C ALA A 40 39.22 2.90 14.83
N ASN A 41 39.40 4.19 15.11
CA ASN A 41 38.78 4.91 16.24
C ASN A 41 37.53 5.72 15.85
N ARG A 42 36.98 5.51 14.65
CA ARG A 42 35.79 6.23 14.18
C ARG A 42 34.59 6.01 15.09
N SER A 43 33.69 6.99 15.12
CA SER A 43 32.40 6.81 15.81
C SER A 43 31.51 5.82 15.04
N MET A 44 31.07 4.77 15.74
CA MET A 44 30.10 3.80 15.23
C MET A 44 28.64 4.23 15.50
N GLU A 45 28.40 5.42 16.04
CA GLU A 45 27.05 5.94 16.33
C GLU A 45 26.45 6.72 15.14
N GLN A 46 27.32 7.23 14.26
CA GLN A 46 26.94 7.91 13.03
C GLN A 46 27.36 7.07 11.83
N ASN A 47 26.72 7.30 10.68
CA ASN A 47 27.09 6.63 9.44
C ASN A 47 28.45 7.17 8.97
N ASN A 48 29.30 6.32 8.39
CA ASN A 48 30.63 6.70 7.93
C ASN A 48 30.78 6.41 6.44
N LEU A 49 31.24 7.40 5.67
CA LEU A 49 31.59 7.26 4.27
C LEU A 49 33.11 7.19 4.16
N ILE A 50 33.60 6.15 3.49
CA ILE A 50 35.02 5.87 3.33
C ILE A 50 35.33 5.80 1.84
N THR A 51 36.25 6.65 1.38
CA THR A 51 36.61 6.79 -0.04
C THR A 51 38.12 6.86 -0.23
N TYR A 52 38.60 6.56 -1.44
CA TYR A 52 40.03 6.68 -1.78
C TYR A 52 40.47 8.15 -1.91
N THR A 53 39.67 8.96 -2.59
CA THR A 53 39.81 10.42 -2.70
C THR A 53 38.48 11.08 -2.34
N GLU A 54 38.50 12.40 -2.12
CA GLU A 54 37.24 13.15 -1.96
C GLU A 54 36.38 12.96 -3.23
N PRO A 55 35.13 12.50 -3.09
CA PRO A 55 34.27 12.24 -4.23
C PRO A 55 33.84 13.55 -4.89
N ASP A 56 33.79 13.58 -6.22
CA ASP A 56 33.23 14.74 -6.94
C ASP A 56 31.74 14.88 -6.56
N PRO A 57 31.32 16.02 -5.98
CA PRO A 57 29.93 16.26 -5.60
C PRO A 57 28.95 16.21 -6.77
N LYS A 58 29.42 16.25 -8.03
CA LYS A 58 28.58 16.08 -9.23
C LYS A 58 28.30 14.62 -9.57
N GLU A 59 29.21 13.71 -9.24
CA GLU A 59 29.09 12.28 -9.55
C GLU A 59 28.53 11.48 -8.37
N PHE A 60 28.59 12.04 -7.16
CA PHE A 60 28.17 11.39 -5.94
C PHE A 60 27.29 12.30 -5.08
N ILE A 61 25.98 12.01 -5.07
CA ILE A 61 25.00 12.77 -4.30
C ILE A 61 24.39 11.86 -3.23
N LEU A 62 24.71 12.12 -1.97
CA LEU A 62 23.94 11.61 -0.85
C LEU A 62 22.75 12.53 -0.59
N PRO A 63 21.63 12.03 -0.04
CA PRO A 63 20.51 12.89 0.30
C PRO A 63 20.97 13.98 1.28
N GLY A 64 20.60 15.25 1.07
CA GLY A 64 21.23 16.39 1.76
C GLY A 64 21.15 16.39 3.30
N ALA A 65 20.20 15.66 3.89
CA ALA A 65 20.15 15.44 5.33
C ALA A 65 21.28 14.52 5.83
N PHE A 66 21.70 13.55 5.03
CA PHE A 66 22.75 12.60 5.34
C PHE A 66 24.14 13.19 5.21
N GLU A 67 24.39 13.93 4.14
CA GLU A 67 25.71 14.48 3.84
C GLU A 67 26.29 15.29 5.00
N ARG A 68 25.43 15.97 5.77
CA ARG A 68 25.80 16.80 6.92
C ARG A 68 26.13 16.01 8.19
N THR A 69 25.69 14.76 8.28
CA THR A 69 25.78 13.93 9.49
C THR A 69 26.71 12.72 9.33
N VAL A 70 27.21 12.48 8.12
CA VAL A 70 28.08 11.35 7.81
C VAL A 70 29.52 11.72 8.09
N GLY A 71 30.23 10.88 8.86
CA GLY A 71 31.67 10.99 9.03
C GLY A 71 32.37 10.63 7.71
N LYS A 72 33.28 11.49 7.21
CA LYS A 72 33.99 11.26 5.94
C LYS A 72 35.45 10.89 6.22
N TYR A 73 35.90 9.77 5.67
CA TYR A 73 37.27 9.28 5.82
C TYR A 73 37.88 9.05 4.44
N VAL A 74 39.00 9.71 4.17
CA VAL A 74 39.80 9.50 2.96
C VAL A 74 40.91 8.53 3.28
N VAL A 75 40.86 7.34 2.69
CA VAL A 75 41.70 6.21 3.02
C VAL A 75 42.43 5.74 1.76
N PRO A 76 43.77 5.87 1.66
CA PRO A 76 44.54 5.46 0.49
C PRO A 76 44.75 3.93 0.44
N SER A 77 43.67 3.16 0.65
CA SER A 77 43.72 1.70 0.63
C SER A 77 43.67 1.17 -0.80
N PRO A 78 44.53 0.18 -1.16
CA PRO A 78 44.50 -0.47 -2.46
C PRO A 78 43.13 -1.05 -2.84
N ILE A 79 42.30 -1.44 -1.86
CA ILE A 79 40.99 -2.00 -2.18
C ILE A 79 39.99 -0.96 -2.70
N LEU A 80 40.20 0.33 -2.42
CA LEU A 80 39.28 1.40 -2.82
C LEU A 80 39.59 1.94 -4.23
N SER A 81 40.86 1.96 -4.63
CA SER A 81 41.31 2.38 -5.97
C SER A 81 41.36 1.19 -6.93
N PRO A 82 40.81 1.31 -8.16
CA PRO A 82 40.86 0.23 -9.14
C PRO A 82 42.26 0.00 -9.72
N GLU A 83 43.11 1.03 -9.76
CA GLU A 83 44.48 0.96 -10.27
C GLU A 83 45.41 0.21 -9.30
N LEU A 84 45.20 0.39 -7.99
CA LEU A 84 46.01 -0.21 -6.94
C LEU A 84 45.45 -1.55 -6.45
N ARG A 85 44.18 -1.87 -6.75
CA ARG A 85 43.54 -3.11 -6.30
C ARG A 85 44.28 -4.32 -6.82
N ARG A 86 44.57 -5.25 -5.90
CA ARG A 86 45.24 -6.51 -6.24
C ARG A 86 44.43 -7.28 -7.28
N THR A 87 45.11 -7.74 -8.32
CA THR A 87 44.52 -8.58 -9.36
C THR A 87 44.90 -10.04 -9.14
N TYR A 88 43.94 -10.89 -8.80
CA TYR A 88 44.17 -12.33 -8.58
C TYR A 88 44.17 -13.12 -9.91
N ARG A 89 45.17 -12.87 -10.77
CA ARG A 89 45.23 -13.40 -12.15
C ARG A 89 45.33 -14.92 -12.24
N GLU A 90 45.82 -15.58 -11.21
CA GLU A 90 45.92 -17.05 -11.17
C GLU A 90 44.58 -17.73 -10.83
N ILE A 91 43.63 -16.96 -10.27
CA ILE A 91 42.31 -17.46 -9.86
C ILE A 91 41.23 -16.99 -10.84
N PHE A 92 41.32 -15.74 -11.28
CA PHE A 92 40.36 -15.13 -12.20
C PHE A 92 40.90 -15.09 -13.61
N GLU A 93 40.07 -15.50 -14.56
CA GLU A 93 40.36 -15.34 -15.98
C GLU A 93 40.63 -13.85 -16.29
N PRO A 94 41.59 -13.57 -17.19
CA PRO A 94 41.88 -12.21 -17.61
C PRO A 94 40.69 -11.65 -18.40
N LEU A 95 39.79 -10.94 -17.70
CA LEU A 95 38.71 -10.17 -18.33
C LEU A 95 39.23 -8.79 -18.75
N GLU A 96 38.63 -8.24 -19.80
CA GLU A 96 39.03 -6.95 -20.40
C GLU A 96 38.73 -5.75 -19.48
N SER A 97 37.70 -5.83 -18.62
CA SER A 97 37.33 -4.74 -17.73
C SER A 97 38.13 -4.71 -16.44
N THR A 98 38.64 -3.51 -16.11
CA THR A 98 39.18 -3.23 -14.79
C THR A 98 38.05 -3.11 -13.76
N PRO A 99 38.28 -3.56 -12.51
CA PRO A 99 37.33 -3.32 -11.42
C PRO A 99 37.05 -1.82 -11.26
N ASN A 100 35.86 -1.43 -10.80
CA ASN A 100 35.54 -0.01 -10.58
C ASN A 100 36.07 0.51 -9.23
N SER A 101 36.22 1.83 -9.10
CA SER A 101 36.51 2.48 -7.79
C SER A 101 35.39 2.23 -6.79
N LEU A 102 35.77 1.95 -5.54
CA LEU A 102 34.87 1.60 -4.46
C LEU A 102 34.79 2.74 -3.44
N ALA A 103 33.56 3.06 -3.03
CA ALA A 103 33.24 3.83 -1.85
C ALA A 103 32.44 2.94 -0.89
N ILE A 104 32.78 2.96 0.40
CA ILE A 104 32.10 2.18 1.42
C ILE A 104 31.28 3.12 2.28
N LEU A 105 29.97 2.84 2.39
CA LEU A 105 29.09 3.52 3.32
C LEU A 105 28.73 2.57 4.46
N GLU A 106 29.36 2.78 5.61
CA GLU A 106 29.02 2.09 6.84
C GLU A 106 27.73 2.71 7.41
N ILE A 107 26.64 1.96 7.39
CA ILE A 107 25.33 2.41 7.85
C ILE A 107 25.10 1.88 9.26
N ASN A 108 25.28 2.76 10.23
CA ASN A 108 25.18 2.45 11.64
C ASN A 108 23.79 2.71 12.22
N LYS A 109 22.94 3.47 11.52
CA LYS A 109 21.56 3.76 11.93
C LYS A 109 20.53 2.98 11.11
N GLU A 110 19.74 2.14 11.77
CA GLU A 110 18.70 1.32 11.10
C GLU A 110 17.66 2.16 10.35
N SER A 111 17.29 3.33 10.90
CA SER A 111 16.31 4.25 10.30
C SER A 111 16.72 4.78 8.91
N ASP A 112 17.99 4.66 8.58
CA ASP A 112 18.59 5.26 7.41
C ASP A 112 18.80 4.28 6.25
N VAL A 113 18.76 2.98 6.54
CA VAL A 113 18.94 1.90 5.55
C VAL A 113 17.98 2.08 4.37
N HIS A 114 16.70 2.34 4.66
CA HIS A 114 15.67 2.59 3.65
C HIS A 114 15.97 3.78 2.74
N LYS A 115 16.46 4.88 3.32
CA LYS A 115 16.68 6.14 2.58
C LYS A 115 17.90 6.03 1.67
N LEU A 116 18.84 5.15 2.00
CA LEU A 116 20.10 4.95 1.28
C LEU A 116 20.06 3.76 0.32
N THR A 117 18.96 3.00 0.29
CA THR A 117 18.82 1.80 -0.55
C THR A 117 18.92 2.13 -2.05
N ASP A 118 18.44 3.30 -2.47
CA ASP A 118 18.49 3.70 -3.88
C ASP A 118 19.88 4.21 -4.30
N ASN A 119 20.68 4.70 -3.35
CA ASN A 119 22.02 5.22 -3.59
C ASN A 119 23.09 4.11 -3.67
N CYS A 120 22.93 3.05 -2.86
CA CYS A 120 23.87 1.91 -2.86
C CYS A 120 23.56 0.94 -4.01
N GLN A 121 24.61 0.49 -4.71
CA GLN A 121 24.48 -0.54 -5.74
C GLN A 121 24.15 -1.91 -5.12
N PHE A 122 24.83 -2.27 -4.03
CA PHE A 122 24.54 -3.45 -3.24
C PHE A 122 24.96 -3.27 -1.77
N PHE A 123 24.55 -4.22 -0.93
CA PHE A 123 24.86 -4.26 0.49
C PHE A 123 25.70 -5.47 0.86
N ILE A 124 26.57 -5.28 1.84
CA ILE A 124 27.28 -6.30 2.60
C ILE A 124 26.65 -6.35 3.99
N TYR A 125 26.17 -7.51 4.40
CA TYR A 125 25.56 -7.72 5.71
C TYR A 125 26.51 -8.49 6.62
N VAL A 126 26.81 -7.95 7.80
CA VAL A 126 27.74 -8.53 8.77
C VAL A 126 26.96 -9.09 9.95
N THR A 127 27.17 -10.36 10.27
CA THR A 127 26.52 -11.11 11.35
C THR A 127 27.53 -11.98 12.09
N SER A 128 27.24 -12.37 13.33
CA SER A 128 28.10 -13.29 14.08
C SER A 128 27.77 -14.77 13.83
N GLU A 129 26.58 -15.08 13.34
CA GLU A 129 26.07 -16.46 13.18
C GLU A 129 25.29 -16.61 11.86
N PHE A 130 24.99 -17.84 11.45
CA PHE A 130 24.03 -18.07 10.36
C PHE A 130 22.62 -17.75 10.87
N SER A 131 22.29 -16.47 10.86
CA SER A 131 21.09 -15.94 11.48
C SER A 131 19.95 -15.72 10.47
N THR A 132 18.72 -15.99 10.90
CA THR A 132 17.50 -15.64 10.18
C THR A 132 17.10 -14.17 10.38
N LEU A 133 17.82 -13.39 11.18
CA LEU A 133 17.49 -11.97 11.44
C LEU A 133 17.61 -11.09 10.21
N MET A 134 18.23 -11.58 9.13
CA MET A 134 18.11 -10.95 7.81
C MET A 134 16.64 -10.79 7.37
N ASP A 135 15.74 -11.67 7.82
CA ASP A 135 14.29 -11.61 7.56
C ASP A 135 13.61 -10.38 8.18
N ASN A 136 14.20 -9.77 9.21
CA ASN A 136 13.68 -8.54 9.83
C ASN A 136 13.96 -7.30 8.96
N LEU A 137 14.93 -7.38 8.05
CA LEU A 137 15.20 -6.29 7.13
C LEU A 137 14.05 -6.13 6.12
N PRO A 138 13.84 -4.91 5.61
CA PRO A 138 12.87 -4.69 4.56
C PRO A 138 13.21 -5.49 3.29
N ARG A 139 12.21 -6.11 2.66
CA ARG A 139 12.40 -6.94 1.45
C ARG A 139 13.19 -6.28 0.32
N HIS A 140 13.11 -4.97 0.15
CA HIS A 140 13.87 -4.26 -0.90
C HIS A 140 15.36 -4.13 -0.56
N VAL A 141 15.72 -4.07 0.73
CA VAL A 141 17.09 -4.09 1.22
C VAL A 141 17.66 -5.49 1.08
N GLN A 142 16.93 -6.50 1.58
CA GLN A 142 17.33 -7.92 1.52
C GLN A 142 17.76 -8.35 0.11
N LYS A 143 16.97 -7.96 -0.90
CA LYS A 143 17.24 -8.29 -2.31
C LYS A 143 18.53 -7.68 -2.85
N LYS A 144 18.99 -6.57 -2.28
CA LYS A 144 20.25 -5.91 -2.66
C LYS A 144 21.44 -6.38 -1.81
N ILE A 145 21.24 -7.29 -0.85
CA ILE A 145 22.35 -7.89 -0.10
C ILE A 145 23.02 -8.93 -0.98
N MET A 146 24.21 -8.61 -1.48
CA MET A 146 24.99 -9.49 -2.34
C MET A 146 25.89 -10.43 -1.52
N LEU A 147 26.39 -9.96 -0.38
CA LEU A 147 27.32 -10.69 0.47
C LEU A 147 26.89 -10.63 1.94
N THR A 148 26.84 -11.79 2.58
CA THR A 148 26.79 -11.93 4.03
C THR A 148 28.16 -12.35 4.55
N ILE A 149 28.70 -11.57 5.48
CA ILE A 149 29.93 -11.85 6.20
C ILE A 149 29.57 -12.39 7.57
N ILE A 150 30.01 -13.61 7.86
CA ILE A 150 29.83 -14.26 9.17
C ILE A 150 31.13 -14.08 9.93
N ASP A 151 31.15 -13.12 10.84
CA ASP A 151 32.32 -12.67 11.57
C ASP A 151 32.26 -13.14 13.02
N ASN A 152 33.04 -14.19 13.33
CA ASN A 152 33.16 -14.72 14.68
C ASN A 152 34.54 -15.31 14.94
N THR A 153 34.82 -15.65 16.19
CA THR A 153 36.12 -16.19 16.62
C THR A 153 36.24 -17.70 16.43
N GLU A 154 35.25 -18.35 15.83
CA GLU A 154 35.32 -19.77 15.54
C GLU A 154 36.22 -20.03 14.32
N PHE A 155 36.42 -21.31 14.00
CA PHE A 155 37.21 -21.71 12.84
C PHE A 155 36.80 -20.98 11.55
N SER A 156 37.78 -20.39 10.89
CA SER A 156 37.67 -19.76 9.57
C SER A 156 38.55 -20.53 8.56
N PRO A 157 38.09 -20.71 7.31
CA PRO A 157 38.90 -21.35 6.27
C PRO A 157 40.17 -20.53 5.98
N LEU A 158 41.28 -21.21 5.73
CA LEU A 158 42.51 -20.53 5.32
C LEU A 158 42.35 -19.96 3.89
N SER A 159 42.64 -18.68 3.71
CA SER A 159 42.67 -18.03 2.39
C SER A 159 43.96 -17.26 2.17
N ALA A 160 44.75 -17.71 1.22
CA ALA A 160 45.92 -17.04 0.69
C ALA A 160 45.63 -16.51 -0.71
N GLU A 161 46.55 -15.71 -1.29
CA GLU A 161 46.34 -15.11 -2.61
C GLU A 161 46.11 -16.13 -3.73
N LEU A 162 46.67 -17.33 -3.60
CA LEU A 162 46.57 -18.43 -4.57
C LEU A 162 45.44 -19.42 -4.25
N THR A 163 44.84 -19.34 -3.07
CA THR A 163 43.75 -20.24 -2.68
C THR A 163 42.54 -20.00 -3.59
N PRO A 164 41.97 -21.04 -4.22
CA PRO A 164 40.76 -20.89 -5.03
C PRO A 164 39.61 -20.26 -4.24
N VAL A 165 38.77 -19.49 -4.92
CA VAL A 165 37.57 -18.90 -4.31
C VAL A 165 36.52 -19.96 -4.01
N THR A 166 35.83 -19.76 -2.90
CA THR A 166 34.75 -20.61 -2.39
C THR A 166 33.37 -20.16 -2.88
N PHE A 167 33.23 -18.89 -3.26
CA PHE A 167 31.96 -18.35 -3.76
C PHE A 167 31.72 -18.76 -5.22
N GLU A 168 30.45 -19.03 -5.55
CA GLU A 168 30.06 -19.32 -6.92
C GLU A 168 30.21 -18.07 -7.80
N ARG A 169 30.84 -18.22 -8.97
CA ARG A 169 31.05 -17.11 -9.91
C ARG A 169 29.90 -16.94 -10.90
N SER A 170 28.91 -17.84 -10.86
CA SER A 170 27.76 -17.80 -11.75
C SER A 170 26.73 -16.77 -11.26
N ASN A 171 26.05 -16.12 -12.20
CA ASN A 171 24.99 -15.17 -11.88
C ASN A 171 23.69 -15.86 -11.40
N ALA A 172 23.68 -17.19 -11.27
CA ALA A 172 22.55 -17.93 -10.73
C ALA A 172 22.42 -17.75 -9.21
N VAL A 173 23.54 -17.46 -8.53
CA VAL A 173 23.56 -17.16 -7.11
C VAL A 173 23.42 -15.66 -6.92
N THR A 174 22.34 -15.24 -6.28
CA THR A 174 22.05 -13.82 -6.00
C THR A 174 22.67 -13.34 -4.69
N HIS A 175 23.06 -14.26 -3.81
CA HIS A 175 23.51 -14.00 -2.46
C HIS A 175 24.64 -14.96 -2.07
N HIS A 176 25.75 -14.41 -1.59
CA HIS A 176 26.92 -15.19 -1.16
C HIS A 176 27.14 -15.06 0.34
N SER A 177 27.77 -16.06 0.94
CA SER A 177 28.17 -16.04 2.36
C SER A 177 29.64 -16.38 2.51
N ILE A 178 30.39 -15.55 3.24
CA ILE A 178 31.81 -15.78 3.57
C ILE A 178 31.97 -15.73 5.09
N LYS A 179 32.58 -16.77 5.66
CA LYS A 179 32.95 -16.78 7.09
C LYS A 179 34.35 -16.22 7.27
N ILE A 180 34.54 -15.35 8.24
CA ILE A 180 35.83 -14.73 8.59
C ILE A 180 35.99 -14.61 10.10
N ASN A 181 37.22 -14.31 10.53
CA ASN A 181 37.54 -13.87 11.88
C ASN A 181 38.26 -12.52 11.83
N SER A 182 37.49 -11.42 11.82
CA SER A 182 38.06 -10.08 11.67
C SER A 182 38.97 -9.69 12.85
N GLN A 183 38.72 -10.24 14.04
CA GLN A 183 39.51 -9.95 15.24
C GLN A 183 40.92 -10.53 15.15
N GLU A 184 41.07 -11.70 14.54
CA GLU A 184 42.39 -12.32 14.28
C GLU A 184 43.20 -11.50 13.28
N ALA A 185 42.58 -11.11 12.15
CA ALA A 185 43.20 -10.19 11.20
C ALA A 185 43.63 -8.88 11.86
N TYR A 186 42.74 -8.28 12.65
CA TYR A 186 42.98 -7.01 13.34
C TYR A 186 44.16 -7.11 14.32
N SER A 187 44.24 -8.21 15.07
CA SER A 187 45.33 -8.45 16.02
C SER A 187 46.69 -8.57 15.31
N GLY A 188 46.73 -9.27 14.17
CA GLY A 188 47.94 -9.36 13.34
C GLY A 188 48.35 -8.01 12.75
N ILE A 189 47.39 -7.20 12.28
CA ILE A 189 47.64 -5.85 11.78
C ILE A 189 48.22 -4.94 12.87
N GLU A 190 47.60 -4.90 14.05
CA GLU A 190 48.07 -4.08 15.18
C GLU A 190 49.46 -4.51 15.65
N LEU A 191 49.74 -5.82 15.67
CA LEU A 191 51.07 -6.33 16.01
C LEU A 191 52.13 -5.87 15.00
N PHE A 192 51.82 -5.96 13.70
CA PHE A 192 52.71 -5.47 12.64
C PHE A 192 52.95 -3.97 12.73
N LEU A 193 51.91 -3.17 12.99
CA LEU A 193 52.07 -1.71 13.16
C LEU A 193 52.96 -1.36 14.36
N LYS A 194 52.97 -2.19 15.41
CA LYS A 194 53.76 -1.95 16.62
C LYS A 194 55.20 -2.45 16.52
N GLU A 195 55.41 -3.63 15.94
CA GLU A 195 56.69 -4.34 15.95
C GLU A 195 57.38 -4.39 14.57
N ASP A 196 56.72 -3.84 13.55
CA ASP A 196 57.17 -3.77 12.16
C ASP A 196 57.55 -5.18 11.64
N THR A 197 58.55 -5.28 10.76
CA THR A 197 59.07 -6.52 10.16
C THR A 197 59.31 -7.69 11.11
N ARG A 198 59.46 -7.46 12.44
CA ARG A 198 59.62 -8.54 13.43
C ARG A 198 58.38 -9.41 13.58
N ALA A 199 57.20 -8.85 13.33
CA ALA A 199 55.91 -9.52 13.41
C ALA A 199 55.34 -9.90 12.03
N ALA A 200 56.18 -9.92 10.99
CA ALA A 200 55.73 -10.18 9.62
C ALA A 200 55.09 -11.55 9.47
N SER A 201 55.66 -12.60 10.08
CA SER A 201 55.15 -13.96 10.01
C SER A 201 53.77 -14.06 10.67
N GLU A 202 53.64 -13.54 11.90
CA GLU A 202 52.40 -13.52 12.66
C GLU A 202 51.30 -12.74 11.94
N TYR A 203 51.66 -11.64 11.27
CA TYR A 203 50.74 -10.87 10.45
C TYR A 203 50.21 -11.66 9.26
N PHE A 204 51.09 -12.30 8.47
CA PHE A 204 50.65 -13.08 7.31
C PHE A 204 49.84 -14.30 7.73
N ASP A 205 50.22 -14.98 8.82
CA ASP A 205 49.48 -16.12 9.35
C ASP A 205 48.07 -15.69 9.81
N SER A 206 47.98 -14.59 10.56
CA SER A 206 46.68 -14.02 11.00
C SER A 206 45.80 -13.61 9.82
N LEU A 207 46.39 -13.02 8.77
CA LEU A 207 45.66 -12.61 7.57
C LEU A 207 45.12 -13.82 6.78
N GLN A 208 45.88 -14.91 6.72
CA GLN A 208 45.47 -16.13 6.02
C GLN A 208 44.42 -16.92 6.81
N ASN A 209 44.61 -17.07 8.13
CA ASN A 209 43.71 -17.82 9.00
C ASN A 209 42.36 -17.11 9.23
N SER A 210 42.34 -15.79 9.17
CA SER A 210 41.11 -14.99 9.31
C SER A 210 40.18 -15.02 8.09
N ASN A 211 40.61 -15.59 6.96
CA ASN A 211 39.88 -15.63 5.70
C ASN A 211 39.52 -14.26 5.08
N ILE A 212 40.08 -13.14 5.57
CA ILE A 212 39.69 -11.79 5.10
C ILE A 212 40.08 -11.56 3.62
N ILE A 213 41.11 -12.26 3.13
CA ILE A 213 41.54 -12.22 1.74
C ILE A 213 40.43 -12.69 0.78
N GLU A 214 39.56 -13.60 1.21
CA GLU A 214 38.43 -14.07 0.40
C GLU A 214 37.42 -12.95 0.12
N VAL A 215 37.19 -12.05 1.08
CA VAL A 215 36.36 -10.86 0.90
C VAL A 215 36.99 -9.90 -0.12
N GLY A 216 38.31 -9.74 -0.07
CA GLY A 216 39.07 -8.98 -1.07
C GLY A 216 38.92 -9.54 -2.49
N LYS A 217 39.04 -10.87 -2.65
CA LYS A 217 38.79 -11.57 -3.92
C LYS A 217 37.35 -11.38 -4.41
N PHE A 218 36.38 -11.50 -3.51
CA PHE A 218 34.97 -11.30 -3.80
C PHE A 218 34.70 -9.91 -4.36
N LEU A 219 35.21 -8.87 -3.70
CA LEU A 219 35.07 -7.49 -4.16
C LEU A 219 35.80 -7.26 -5.49
N SER A 220 37.00 -7.83 -5.68
CA SER A 220 37.73 -7.73 -6.94
C SER A 220 36.98 -8.37 -8.12
N TRP A 221 36.18 -9.41 -7.89
CA TRP A 221 35.36 -10.04 -8.92
C TRP A 221 34.09 -9.24 -9.19
N ASN A 222 33.32 -8.92 -8.15
CA ASN A 222 31.97 -8.37 -8.29
C ASN A 222 31.91 -6.86 -8.57
N LEU A 223 32.98 -6.10 -8.29
CA LEU A 223 33.04 -4.67 -8.63
C LEU A 223 33.33 -4.39 -10.10
N ARG A 224 33.53 -5.43 -10.93
CA ARG A 224 33.64 -5.27 -12.39
C ARG A 224 32.28 -4.96 -12.98
N THR A 225 32.24 -4.07 -13.96
CA THR A 225 30.99 -3.59 -14.56
C THR A 225 30.16 -4.73 -15.14
N GLU A 226 30.78 -5.67 -15.85
CA GLU A 226 30.10 -6.83 -16.44
C GLU A 226 29.40 -7.70 -15.38
N ASN A 227 30.12 -8.05 -14.31
CA ASN A 227 29.59 -8.90 -13.24
C ASN A 227 28.49 -8.20 -12.45
N LEU A 228 28.71 -6.93 -12.07
CA LEU A 228 27.71 -6.17 -11.32
C LEU A 228 26.45 -5.93 -12.14
N THR A 229 26.60 -5.53 -13.41
CA THR A 229 25.44 -5.30 -14.29
C THR A 229 24.68 -6.59 -14.55
N SER A 230 25.37 -7.71 -14.76
CA SER A 230 24.72 -9.01 -14.94
C SER A 230 23.98 -9.48 -13.68
N TRP A 231 24.58 -9.32 -12.50
CA TRP A 231 23.93 -9.61 -11.23
C TRP A 231 22.71 -8.71 -10.98
N MET A 232 22.84 -7.40 -11.17
CA MET A 232 21.72 -6.45 -11.04
C MET A 232 20.60 -6.78 -12.03
N PHE A 233 20.95 -7.12 -13.26
CA PHE A 233 19.99 -7.53 -14.29
C PHE A 233 19.26 -8.82 -13.91
N HIS A 234 19.98 -9.81 -13.36
CA HIS A 234 19.38 -11.04 -12.87
C HIS A 234 18.40 -10.78 -11.71
N ILE A 235 18.74 -9.89 -10.78
CA ILE A 235 17.83 -9.49 -9.69
C ILE A 235 16.55 -8.85 -10.24
N ILE A 236 16.69 -7.93 -11.20
CA ILE A 236 15.54 -7.28 -11.84
C ILE A 236 14.67 -8.32 -12.53
N CYS A 237 15.27 -9.24 -13.30
CA CYS A 237 14.55 -10.31 -13.99
C CYS A 237 13.81 -11.24 -13.01
N THR A 238 14.46 -11.66 -11.93
CA THR A 238 13.85 -12.53 -10.91
C THR A 238 12.74 -11.82 -10.14
N GLU A 239 12.86 -10.51 -9.88
CA GLU A 239 11.82 -9.72 -9.24
C GLU A 239 10.58 -9.58 -10.13
N ILE A 240 10.77 -9.28 -11.42
CA ILE A 240 9.67 -9.22 -12.39
C ILE A 240 8.99 -10.59 -12.49
N ALA A 241 9.77 -11.68 -12.54
CA ALA A 241 9.26 -13.04 -12.61
C ALA A 241 8.45 -13.46 -11.37
N ARG A 242 8.92 -13.12 -10.16
CA ARG A 242 8.22 -13.47 -8.91
C ARG A 242 6.95 -12.65 -8.68
N ASN A 243 6.92 -11.39 -9.13
CA ASN A 243 5.78 -10.49 -8.96
C ASN A 243 4.73 -10.59 -10.08
N SER A 244 4.86 -11.53 -11.03
CA SER A 244 3.80 -11.76 -12.00
C SER A 244 2.68 -12.57 -11.35
N LEU A 245 1.52 -11.94 -11.11
CA LEU A 245 0.27 -12.68 -10.99
C LEU A 245 0.12 -13.48 -12.29
N SER A 246 0.05 -14.80 -12.18
CA SER A 246 -0.21 -15.63 -13.34
C SER A 246 -1.58 -15.25 -13.92
N GLU A 247 -1.70 -15.23 -15.25
CA GLU A 247 -2.98 -14.98 -15.92
C GLU A 247 -4.09 -15.92 -15.38
N THR A 248 -3.71 -17.14 -14.99
CA THR A 248 -4.58 -18.11 -14.33
C THR A 248 -5.12 -17.63 -12.99
N ARG A 249 -4.28 -17.00 -12.15
CA ARG A 249 -4.69 -16.47 -10.86
C ARG A 249 -5.58 -15.23 -11.02
N ILE A 250 -5.29 -14.36 -11.99
CA ILE A 250 -6.15 -13.20 -12.30
C ILE A 250 -7.55 -13.67 -12.73
N LYS A 251 -7.63 -14.69 -13.60
CA LYS A 251 -8.90 -15.32 -13.99
C LYS A 251 -9.64 -15.95 -12.82
N GLN A 252 -8.94 -16.67 -11.93
CA GLN A 252 -9.54 -17.24 -10.72
C GLN A 252 -10.11 -16.16 -9.79
N ILE A 253 -9.38 -15.05 -9.60
CA ILE A 253 -9.86 -13.91 -8.79
C ILE A 253 -11.09 -13.28 -9.43
N TYR A 254 -11.10 -13.11 -10.76
CA TYR A 254 -12.26 -12.59 -11.48
C TYR A 254 -13.50 -13.48 -11.30
N GLU A 255 -13.37 -14.78 -11.50
CA GLU A 255 -14.48 -15.73 -11.35
C GLU A 255 -14.98 -15.78 -9.90
N ASP A 256 -14.09 -15.77 -8.90
CA ASP A 256 -14.47 -15.70 -7.48
C ASP A 256 -15.25 -14.42 -7.15
N LEU A 257 -14.76 -13.27 -7.61
CA LEU A 257 -15.42 -11.99 -7.37
C LEU A 257 -16.80 -11.94 -8.05
N LYS A 258 -16.89 -12.43 -9.29
CA LYS A 258 -18.13 -12.46 -10.09
C LYS A 258 -19.17 -13.40 -9.51
N LEU A 259 -18.79 -14.63 -9.18
CA LEU A 259 -19.73 -15.68 -8.77
C LEU A 259 -20.08 -15.62 -7.28
N ASN A 260 -19.15 -15.21 -6.43
CA ASN A 260 -19.38 -15.18 -4.98
C ASN A 260 -19.65 -13.75 -4.51
N SER A 261 -18.69 -12.84 -4.67
CA SER A 261 -18.76 -11.51 -4.03
C SER A 261 -19.88 -10.63 -4.58
N LEU A 262 -20.08 -10.57 -5.90
CA LEU A 262 -21.17 -9.78 -6.50
C LEU A 262 -22.55 -10.39 -6.18
N VAL A 263 -22.68 -11.71 -6.21
CA VAL A 263 -23.94 -12.41 -5.92
C VAL A 263 -24.33 -12.22 -4.46
N GLU A 264 -23.39 -12.37 -3.52
CA GLU A 264 -23.61 -12.11 -2.11
C GLU A 264 -24.01 -10.66 -1.85
N CYS A 265 -23.33 -9.72 -2.52
CA CYS A 265 -23.64 -8.29 -2.44
C CYS A 265 -25.07 -7.99 -2.88
N SER A 266 -25.46 -8.50 -4.05
CA SER A 266 -26.82 -8.38 -4.58
C SER A 266 -27.85 -8.99 -3.62
N ARG A 267 -27.57 -10.19 -3.10
CA ARG A 267 -28.44 -10.87 -2.14
C ARG A 267 -28.60 -10.07 -0.86
N ALA A 268 -27.52 -9.49 -0.33
CA ALA A 268 -27.55 -8.67 0.87
C ALA A 268 -28.42 -7.42 0.69
N MET A 269 -28.26 -6.71 -0.43
CA MET A 269 -29.07 -5.52 -0.75
C MET A 269 -30.55 -5.86 -0.92
N HIS A 270 -30.88 -6.91 -1.68
CA HIS A 270 -32.28 -7.35 -1.85
C HIS A 270 -32.88 -7.86 -0.53
N THR A 271 -32.07 -8.48 0.33
CA THR A 271 -32.52 -8.93 1.66
C THR A 271 -32.84 -7.74 2.57
N GLU A 272 -32.00 -6.71 2.59
CA GLU A 272 -32.27 -5.48 3.36
C GLU A 272 -33.51 -4.75 2.80
N LEU A 273 -33.65 -4.66 1.48
CA LEU A 273 -34.84 -4.08 0.84
C LEU A 273 -36.13 -4.76 1.34
N GLN A 274 -36.16 -6.09 1.31
CA GLN A 274 -37.36 -6.87 1.63
C GLN A 274 -37.63 -6.99 3.14
N LYS A 275 -36.61 -7.19 3.96
CA LYS A 275 -36.77 -7.49 5.39
C LYS A 275 -36.73 -6.25 6.28
N ASP A 276 -35.97 -5.24 5.89
CA ASP A 276 -35.73 -4.06 6.72
C ASP A 276 -36.45 -2.83 6.12
N PHE A 277 -36.12 -2.43 4.90
CA PHE A 277 -36.57 -1.15 4.33
C PHE A 277 -38.09 -1.10 4.07
N ILE A 278 -38.65 -2.09 3.35
CA ILE A 278 -40.09 -2.12 3.04
C ILE A 278 -40.93 -2.16 4.33
N PRO A 279 -40.69 -3.08 5.29
CA PRO A 279 -41.50 -3.14 6.51
C PRO A 279 -41.37 -1.90 7.39
N GLN A 280 -40.18 -1.30 7.48
CA GLN A 280 -39.97 -0.08 8.27
C GLN A 280 -40.69 1.11 7.63
N THR A 281 -40.60 1.26 6.31
CA THR A 281 -41.30 2.31 5.56
C THR A 281 -42.80 2.15 5.69
N ASP A 282 -43.33 0.94 5.51
CA ASP A 282 -44.77 0.67 5.69
C ASP A 282 -45.23 0.96 7.12
N ARG A 283 -44.45 0.57 8.12
CA ARG A 283 -44.75 0.86 9.52
C ARG A 283 -44.72 2.36 9.79
N PHE A 284 -43.81 3.12 9.18
CA PHE A 284 -43.74 4.57 9.32
C PHE A 284 -44.99 5.24 8.74
N PHE A 285 -45.34 4.94 7.49
CA PHE A 285 -46.55 5.51 6.86
C PHE A 285 -47.83 5.11 7.58
N ASN A 286 -47.96 3.85 7.99
CA ASN A 286 -49.20 3.36 8.61
C ASN A 286 -49.36 3.75 10.10
N ARG A 287 -48.27 4.03 10.83
CA ARG A 287 -48.32 4.39 12.27
C ARG A 287 -48.00 5.85 12.55
N LYS A 288 -46.95 6.40 11.93
CA LYS A 288 -46.43 7.74 12.19
C LYS A 288 -46.91 8.80 11.19
N LEU A 289 -47.39 8.41 10.00
CA LEU A 289 -47.87 9.35 8.97
C LEU A 289 -49.31 9.05 8.51
N ARG A 290 -50.21 8.87 9.49
CA ARG A 290 -51.64 8.66 9.24
C ARG A 290 -52.30 9.94 8.72
N TRP A 291 -53.39 9.78 7.96
CA TRP A 291 -54.14 10.90 7.36
C TRP A 291 -54.53 12.00 8.35
N TRP A 292 -54.89 11.65 9.59
CA TRP A 292 -55.29 12.63 10.60
C TRP A 292 -54.11 13.46 11.10
N MET A 293 -52.87 12.96 11.01
CA MET A 293 -51.68 13.73 11.38
C MET A 293 -51.38 14.86 10.39
N LEU A 294 -51.90 14.78 9.16
CA LEU A 294 -51.76 15.85 8.17
C LEU A 294 -52.41 17.16 8.65
N TYR A 295 -53.54 17.05 9.37
CA TYR A 295 -54.23 18.21 9.96
C TYR A 295 -53.46 18.85 11.11
N TRP A 296 -52.68 18.07 11.86
CA TRP A 296 -51.87 18.59 12.97
C TRP A 296 -50.54 19.16 12.47
N ARG A 297 -49.95 18.58 11.41
CA ARG A 297 -48.52 18.76 11.07
C ARG A 297 -48.26 19.03 9.59
N ASN A 298 -49.18 19.69 8.90
CA ASN A 298 -49.14 19.99 7.47
C ASN A 298 -47.75 20.43 6.95
N ASP A 299 -47.10 21.38 7.63
CA ASP A 299 -45.82 21.94 7.19
C ASP A 299 -44.59 21.11 7.59
N ASN A 300 -44.74 20.08 8.43
CA ASN A 300 -43.62 19.29 8.98
C ASN A 300 -43.51 17.87 8.40
N VAL A 301 -44.40 17.48 7.49
CA VAL A 301 -44.41 16.14 6.87
C VAL A 301 -43.12 15.89 6.09
N GLU A 302 -42.65 16.89 5.35
CA GLU A 302 -41.38 16.84 4.59
C GLU A 302 -40.18 16.52 5.50
N TYR A 303 -39.99 17.29 6.57
CA TYR A 303 -38.87 17.11 7.50
C TYR A 303 -38.86 15.72 8.14
N TRP A 304 -40.04 15.22 8.53
CA TRP A 304 -40.17 13.88 9.11
C TRP A 304 -39.80 12.75 8.14
N LEU A 305 -40.15 12.91 6.87
CA LEU A 305 -39.77 11.96 5.84
C LEU A 305 -38.27 12.04 5.54
N LYS A 306 -37.71 13.25 5.50
CA LYS A 306 -36.26 13.47 5.35
C LYS A 306 -35.49 12.79 6.47
N ASP A 307 -35.87 13.03 7.73
CA ASP A 307 -35.23 12.41 8.91
C ASP A 307 -35.36 10.88 8.87
N PHE A 308 -36.54 10.36 8.53
CA PHE A 308 -36.76 8.93 8.42
C PHE A 308 -35.85 8.28 7.37
N PHE A 309 -35.77 8.82 6.16
CA PHE A 309 -34.94 8.26 5.10
C PHE A 309 -33.45 8.54 5.30
N LEU A 310 -33.07 9.62 6.00
CA LEU A 310 -31.69 9.85 6.42
C LEU A 310 -31.17 8.71 7.30
N GLU A 311 -31.99 8.23 8.24
CA GLU A 311 -31.61 7.17 9.18
C GLU A 311 -31.81 5.76 8.62
N ASN A 312 -32.93 5.51 7.90
CA ASN A 312 -33.39 4.16 7.61
C ASN A 312 -33.21 3.73 6.14
N PHE A 313 -32.74 4.61 5.25
CA PHE A 313 -32.53 4.25 3.84
C PHE A 313 -31.27 3.39 3.65
N MET A 314 -31.50 2.08 3.53
CA MET A 314 -30.56 1.02 3.11
C MET A 314 -29.09 1.19 3.52
N PRO A 315 -28.78 1.43 4.81
CA PRO A 315 -27.40 1.63 5.25
C PRO A 315 -26.50 0.42 5.00
N LYS A 316 -26.98 -0.81 5.20
CA LYS A 316 -26.17 -2.03 5.04
C LYS A 316 -25.88 -2.29 3.56
N GLY A 317 -26.81 -1.99 2.67
CA GLY A 317 -26.66 -2.14 1.23
C GLY A 317 -25.64 -1.15 0.66
N ILE A 318 -25.65 0.10 1.16
CA ILE A 318 -24.64 1.10 0.81
C ILE A 318 -23.26 0.63 1.28
N GLU A 319 -23.15 0.11 2.50
CA GLU A 319 -21.89 -0.42 3.04
C GLU A 319 -21.39 -1.64 2.25
N SER A 320 -22.26 -2.61 1.99
CA SER A 320 -21.97 -3.83 1.21
C SER A 320 -21.43 -3.48 -0.19
N TYR A 321 -22.04 -2.51 -0.87
CA TYR A 321 -21.55 -2.02 -2.16
C TYR A 321 -20.12 -1.47 -2.05
N ASN A 322 -19.88 -0.58 -1.07
CA ASN A 322 -18.58 0.07 -0.89
C ASN A 322 -17.50 -0.96 -0.50
N TYR A 323 -17.86 -1.93 0.34
CA TYR A 323 -16.98 -3.01 0.76
C TYR A 323 -16.55 -3.86 -0.43
N VAL A 324 -17.51 -4.35 -1.23
CA VAL A 324 -17.18 -5.18 -2.41
C VAL A 324 -16.36 -4.39 -3.41
N ARG A 325 -16.67 -3.12 -3.64
CA ARG A 325 -15.83 -2.25 -4.49
C ARG A 325 -14.39 -2.12 -3.97
N GLY A 326 -14.22 -1.94 -2.67
CA GLY A 326 -12.89 -1.93 -2.03
C GLY A 326 -12.16 -3.25 -2.23
N GLN A 327 -12.87 -4.37 -2.12
CA GLN A 327 -12.33 -5.71 -2.37
C GLN A 327 -11.95 -5.94 -3.85
N LEU A 328 -12.75 -5.45 -4.80
CA LEU A 328 -12.41 -5.47 -6.24
C LEU A 328 -11.09 -4.74 -6.48
N THR A 329 -10.98 -3.55 -5.90
CA THR A 329 -9.79 -2.70 -6.02
C THR A 329 -8.57 -3.40 -5.40
N ALA A 330 -8.67 -3.84 -4.14
CA ALA A 330 -7.55 -4.42 -3.42
C ALA A 330 -7.02 -5.73 -4.05
N ARG A 331 -7.91 -6.62 -4.51
CA ARG A 331 -7.52 -7.93 -5.05
C ARG A 331 -7.03 -7.88 -6.49
N LEU A 332 -7.49 -6.92 -7.30
CA LEU A 332 -7.06 -6.77 -8.69
C LEU A 332 -5.88 -5.79 -8.84
N GLN A 333 -5.67 -4.89 -7.87
CA GLN A 333 -4.62 -3.88 -7.87
C GLN A 333 -3.46 -4.19 -6.90
N GLU A 334 -3.05 -5.45 -6.80
CA GLU A 334 -1.94 -5.85 -5.91
C GLU A 334 -0.55 -5.34 -6.38
N GLN A 335 -0.44 -4.75 -7.58
CA GLN A 335 0.87 -4.36 -8.12
C GLN A 335 1.29 -2.96 -7.67
N LYS A 336 2.23 -2.91 -6.72
CA LYS A 336 2.78 -1.69 -6.11
C LYS A 336 3.24 -0.60 -7.08
N PHE A 337 3.69 -0.96 -8.28
CA PHE A 337 4.28 -0.02 -9.26
C PHE A 337 3.39 0.23 -10.47
N ALA A 338 2.21 -0.36 -10.54
CA ALA A 338 1.28 -0.10 -11.62
C ALA A 338 0.48 1.17 -11.33
N VAL A 339 0.42 2.09 -12.29
CA VAL A 339 -0.48 3.23 -12.25
C VAL A 339 -1.83 2.75 -12.77
N TYR A 340 -2.77 2.55 -11.86
CA TYR A 340 -4.13 2.20 -12.23
C TYR A 340 -4.93 3.46 -12.54
N SER A 341 -5.81 3.37 -13.53
CA SER A 341 -6.64 4.50 -13.89
C SER A 341 -7.89 4.55 -13.00
N ASP A 342 -8.07 5.65 -12.27
CA ASP A 342 -9.34 5.97 -11.58
C ASP A 342 -10.33 6.60 -12.57
N LYS A 343 -10.46 6.00 -13.76
CA LYS A 343 -11.43 6.45 -14.78
C LYS A 343 -12.87 6.31 -14.31
N VAL A 344 -13.11 5.48 -13.30
CA VAL A 344 -14.45 5.13 -12.81
C VAL A 344 -14.65 5.80 -11.45
N GLY A 345 -14.80 7.13 -11.46
CA GLY A 345 -15.27 7.93 -10.32
C GLY A 345 -16.75 7.65 -10.00
N VAL A 346 -17.15 6.39 -9.94
CA VAL A 346 -18.55 6.01 -9.77
C VAL A 346 -18.94 6.18 -8.32
N ILE A 347 -19.83 7.13 -8.10
CA ILE A 347 -20.53 7.36 -6.84
C ILE A 347 -21.48 6.19 -6.64
N ASN A 348 -21.52 5.62 -5.43
CA ASN A 348 -22.45 4.56 -5.07
C ASN A 348 -23.90 4.93 -5.50
N PRO A 349 -24.53 4.19 -6.42
CA PRO A 349 -25.83 4.54 -6.98
C PRO A 349 -26.95 4.61 -5.93
N LEU A 350 -26.93 3.75 -4.90
CA LEU A 350 -27.87 3.82 -3.78
C LEU A 350 -27.69 5.08 -2.95
N LYS A 351 -26.45 5.52 -2.74
CA LYS A 351 -26.16 6.78 -2.03
C LYS A 351 -26.60 7.99 -2.84
N ALA A 352 -26.42 7.95 -4.16
CA ALA A 352 -26.91 8.99 -5.07
C ALA A 352 -28.45 9.06 -5.04
N PHE A 353 -29.13 7.91 -5.13
CA PHE A 353 -30.58 7.81 -5.05
C PHE A 353 -31.12 8.29 -3.69
N LYS A 354 -30.45 7.94 -2.58
CA LYS A 354 -30.80 8.44 -1.24
C LYS A 354 -30.79 9.98 -1.20
N ARG A 355 -29.75 10.60 -1.77
CA ARG A 355 -29.61 12.05 -1.81
C ARG A 355 -30.72 12.70 -2.62
N ASP A 356 -31.03 12.13 -3.79
CA ASP A 356 -32.10 12.58 -4.68
C ASP A 356 -33.49 12.47 -4.00
N LEU A 357 -33.76 11.33 -3.37
CA LEU A 357 -34.99 11.09 -2.61
C LEU A 357 -35.19 12.15 -1.52
N ILE A 358 -34.15 12.39 -0.72
CA ILE A 358 -34.21 13.31 0.43
C ILE A 358 -34.37 14.76 -0.05
N ASN A 359 -33.58 15.20 -1.02
CA ASN A 359 -33.49 16.62 -1.37
C ASN A 359 -34.58 17.08 -2.34
N GLU A 360 -34.99 16.22 -3.29
CA GLU A 360 -35.87 16.63 -4.39
C GLU A 360 -37.24 15.95 -4.31
N ARG A 361 -37.28 14.62 -4.24
CA ARG A 361 -38.56 13.89 -4.40
C ARG A 361 -39.53 14.09 -3.25
N ILE A 362 -39.08 14.08 -1.99
CA ILE A 362 -39.98 14.29 -0.85
C ILE A 362 -40.66 15.66 -0.93
N ALA A 363 -39.90 16.71 -1.24
CA ALA A 363 -40.42 18.08 -1.32
C ALA A 363 -41.34 18.26 -2.54
N ASN A 364 -40.99 17.68 -3.69
CA ASN A 364 -41.72 17.90 -4.95
C ASN A 364 -42.94 16.98 -5.12
N GLU A 365 -42.90 15.75 -4.60
CA GLU A 365 -43.97 14.76 -4.83
C GLU A 365 -44.96 14.69 -3.67
N ILE A 366 -44.50 14.74 -2.40
CA ILE A 366 -45.36 14.49 -1.25
C ILE A 366 -45.99 15.78 -0.72
N GLN A 367 -45.20 16.84 -0.54
CA GLN A 367 -45.66 18.08 0.10
C GLN A 367 -46.83 18.76 -0.66
N PRO A 368 -46.83 18.85 -2.01
CA PRO A 368 -47.95 19.43 -2.75
C PRO A 368 -49.26 18.63 -2.59
N ILE A 369 -49.14 17.31 -2.47
CA ILE A 369 -50.31 16.43 -2.33
C ILE A 369 -50.94 16.60 -0.97
N VAL A 370 -50.14 16.73 0.10
CA VAL A 370 -50.66 17.05 1.44
C VAL A 370 -51.50 18.33 1.41
N TYR A 371 -50.99 19.41 0.82
CA TYR A 371 -51.74 20.66 0.69
C TYR A 371 -52.99 20.51 -0.17
N SER A 372 -52.91 19.83 -1.32
CA SER A 372 -54.06 19.64 -2.20
C SER A 372 -55.18 18.83 -1.56
N CYS A 373 -54.86 17.79 -0.79
CA CYS A 373 -55.84 16.95 -0.10
C CYS A 373 -56.54 17.73 1.00
N LEU A 374 -55.79 18.50 1.80
CA LEU A 374 -56.34 19.31 2.88
C LEU A 374 -57.19 20.48 2.34
N ALA A 375 -56.67 21.21 1.35
CA ALA A 375 -57.37 22.33 0.73
C ALA A 375 -58.64 21.86 0.00
N GLY A 376 -58.58 20.75 -0.74
CA GLY A 376 -59.73 20.16 -1.40
C GLY A 376 -60.81 19.73 -0.41
N ALA A 377 -60.43 19.06 0.68
CA ALA A 377 -61.37 18.67 1.73
C ALA A 377 -62.03 19.88 2.40
N PHE A 378 -61.26 20.94 2.64
CA PHE A 378 -61.75 22.16 3.25
C PHE A 378 -62.74 22.90 2.34
N VAL A 379 -62.34 23.16 1.08
CA VAL A 379 -63.10 23.98 0.14
C VAL A 379 -64.37 23.27 -0.34
N TYR A 380 -64.31 21.96 -0.63
CA TYR A 380 -65.44 21.25 -1.23
C TYR A 380 -66.43 20.68 -0.21
N TYR A 381 -65.99 20.38 1.02
CA TYR A 381 -66.83 19.70 2.01
C TYR A 381 -66.99 20.50 3.30
N GLN A 382 -65.89 20.90 3.95
CA GLN A 382 -65.95 21.48 5.30
C GLN A 382 -66.53 22.90 5.29
N LEU A 383 -66.03 23.79 4.43
CA LEU A 383 -66.47 25.18 4.33
C LEU A 383 -67.93 25.31 3.87
N PRO A 384 -68.39 24.66 2.78
CA PRO A 384 -69.76 24.88 2.29
C PRO A 384 -70.81 24.38 3.27
N LEU A 385 -70.60 23.20 3.89
CA LEU A 385 -71.55 22.61 4.84
C LEU A 385 -71.57 23.34 6.19
N THR A 386 -70.43 23.89 6.65
CA THR A 386 -70.41 24.73 7.85
C THR A 386 -71.07 26.08 7.61
N VAL A 387 -70.86 26.72 6.45
CA VAL A 387 -71.55 27.96 6.07
C VAL A 387 -73.05 27.73 5.94
N LEU A 388 -73.49 26.65 5.28
CA LEU A 388 -74.91 26.29 5.19
C LEU A 388 -75.54 26.02 6.55
N SER A 389 -74.81 25.38 7.46
CA SER A 389 -75.25 25.15 8.84
C SER A 389 -75.49 26.47 9.59
N VAL A 390 -74.54 27.42 9.51
CA VAL A 390 -74.62 28.72 10.18
C VAL A 390 -75.73 29.59 9.58
N LEU A 391 -75.82 29.67 8.26
CA LEU A 391 -76.87 30.44 7.57
C LEU A 391 -78.26 29.83 7.82
N GLY A 392 -78.35 28.50 7.85
CA GLY A 392 -79.59 27.79 8.15
C GLY A 392 -80.09 28.07 9.57
N TYR A 393 -79.19 28.14 10.55
CA TYR A 393 -79.53 28.52 11.93
C TYR A 393 -79.99 29.98 12.04
N LEU A 394 -79.22 30.92 11.46
CA LEU A 394 -79.45 32.36 11.63
C LEU A 394 -80.63 32.91 10.81
N PHE A 395 -80.85 32.41 9.60
CA PHE A 395 -81.80 33.01 8.64
C PHE A 395 -83.01 32.11 8.32
N VAL A 396 -82.89 30.79 8.45
CA VAL A 396 -83.96 29.84 8.05
C VAL A 396 -84.72 29.26 9.25
N GLY A 397 -84.20 29.44 10.48
CA GLY A 397 -84.85 28.97 11.71
C GLY A 397 -84.63 27.49 12.00
N LEU A 398 -83.55 26.90 11.50
CA LEU A 398 -83.17 25.53 11.84
C LEU A 398 -82.91 25.38 13.35
N GLN A 399 -83.38 24.27 13.93
CA GLN A 399 -83.03 23.91 15.32
C GLN A 399 -81.51 23.74 15.45
N ALA A 400 -80.96 24.17 16.59
CA ALA A 400 -79.52 24.13 16.87
C ALA A 400 -78.91 22.73 16.67
N ASN A 401 -79.63 21.68 17.07
CA ASN A 401 -79.19 20.29 16.91
C ASN A 401 -79.02 19.90 15.42
N THR A 402 -79.93 20.34 14.56
CA THR A 402 -79.91 20.04 13.12
C THR A 402 -78.81 20.82 12.41
N ALA A 403 -78.63 22.10 12.75
CA ALA A 403 -77.53 22.90 12.23
C ALA A 403 -76.18 22.27 12.62
N PHE A 404 -76.02 21.88 13.89
CA PHE A 404 -74.80 21.23 14.37
C PHE A 404 -74.51 19.90 13.63
N ALA A 405 -75.54 19.07 13.41
CA ALA A 405 -75.41 17.83 12.66
C ALA A 405 -74.94 18.05 11.21
N ILE A 406 -75.46 19.07 10.51
CA ILE A 406 -75.04 19.42 9.14
C ILE A 406 -73.57 19.88 9.11
N GLY A 407 -73.16 20.69 10.09
CA GLY A 407 -71.77 21.13 10.23
C GLY A 407 -70.82 19.95 10.45
N LEU A 408 -71.17 19.04 11.37
CA LEU A 408 -70.38 17.82 11.62
C LEU A 408 -70.32 16.89 10.41
N LEU A 409 -71.41 16.77 9.66
CA LEU A 409 -71.43 15.98 8.43
C LEU A 409 -70.41 16.50 7.40
N GLY A 410 -70.27 17.83 7.27
CA GLY A 410 -69.24 18.44 6.43
C GLY A 410 -67.81 18.09 6.86
N TRP A 411 -67.56 18.09 8.17
CA TRP A 411 -66.27 17.66 8.73
C TRP A 411 -65.99 16.18 8.49
N VAL A 412 -66.97 15.30 8.72
CA VAL A 412 -66.83 13.86 8.48
C VAL A 412 -66.57 13.55 7.00
N LEU A 413 -67.27 14.20 6.08
CA LEU A 413 -67.04 14.04 4.64
C LEU A 413 -65.65 14.54 4.23
N GLY A 414 -65.21 15.69 4.75
CA GLY A 414 -63.86 16.21 4.50
C GLY A 414 -62.77 15.26 5.02
N PHE A 415 -62.93 14.72 6.23
CA PHE A 415 -61.98 13.72 6.77
C PHE A 415 -61.97 12.43 5.97
N ASN A 416 -63.13 11.95 5.51
CA ASN A 416 -63.22 10.76 4.68
C ASN A 416 -62.52 10.97 3.32
N HIS A 417 -62.66 12.15 2.71
CA HIS A 417 -61.96 12.51 1.48
C HIS A 417 -60.44 12.47 1.67
N VAL A 418 -59.90 13.17 2.69
CA VAL A 418 -58.46 13.16 2.99
C VAL A 418 -57.96 11.75 3.27
N SER A 419 -58.71 10.95 4.04
CA SER A 419 -58.31 9.58 4.35
C SER A 419 -58.19 8.73 3.09
N ARG A 420 -59.12 8.84 2.14
CA ARG A 420 -59.12 8.03 0.90
C ARG A 420 -58.01 8.45 -0.05
N GLU A 421 -57.89 9.75 -0.31
CA GLU A 421 -56.86 10.28 -1.22
C GLU A 421 -55.46 10.01 -0.69
N TRP A 422 -55.23 10.23 0.61
CA TRP A 422 -53.93 9.97 1.24
C TRP A 422 -53.55 8.49 1.24
N ASP A 423 -54.49 7.60 1.57
CA ASP A 423 -54.22 6.16 1.56
C ASP A 423 -53.93 5.65 0.13
N HIS A 424 -54.66 6.16 -0.87
CA HIS A 424 -54.40 5.83 -2.27
C HIS A 424 -53.02 6.31 -2.73
N PHE A 425 -52.70 7.59 -2.46
CA PHE A 425 -51.42 8.18 -2.81
C PHE A 425 -50.25 7.44 -2.14
N THR A 426 -50.29 7.26 -0.82
CA THR A 426 -49.18 6.63 -0.09
C THR A 426 -48.94 5.18 -0.49
N LYS A 427 -49.99 4.42 -0.84
CA LYS A 427 -49.83 3.05 -1.37
C LYS A 427 -49.15 3.05 -2.74
N LYS A 428 -49.60 3.92 -3.65
CA LYS A 428 -49.03 4.04 -5.00
C LYS A 428 -47.57 4.50 -4.95
N TRP A 429 -47.30 5.57 -4.20
CA TRP A 429 -45.97 6.15 -4.06
C TRP A 429 -44.96 5.18 -3.46
N ARG A 430 -45.34 4.44 -2.40
CA ARG A 430 -44.47 3.41 -1.80
C ARG A 430 -44.16 2.28 -2.78
N ALA A 431 -45.17 1.78 -3.51
CA ALA A 431 -44.96 0.72 -4.49
C ALA A 431 -43.97 1.16 -5.59
N GLU A 432 -44.09 2.40 -6.06
CA GLU A 432 -43.16 2.98 -7.02
C GLU A 432 -41.75 3.16 -6.44
N LEU A 433 -41.63 3.66 -5.21
CA LEU A 433 -40.34 3.78 -4.51
C LEU A 433 -39.65 2.42 -4.41
N TYR A 434 -40.35 1.38 -3.98
CA TYR A 434 -39.78 0.05 -3.81
C TYR A 434 -39.30 -0.56 -5.14
N GLU A 435 -40.05 -0.38 -6.21
CA GLU A 435 -39.64 -0.86 -7.53
C GLU A 435 -38.44 -0.08 -8.07
N GLN A 436 -38.41 1.25 -7.90
CA GLN A 436 -37.25 2.04 -8.30
C GLN A 436 -35.99 1.68 -7.52
N VAL A 437 -36.09 1.50 -6.20
CA VAL A 437 -34.95 1.04 -5.39
C VAL A 437 -34.48 -0.35 -5.86
N ARG A 438 -35.39 -1.27 -6.15
CA ARG A 438 -35.06 -2.59 -6.72
C ARG A 438 -34.31 -2.46 -8.05
N ILE A 439 -34.74 -1.56 -8.94
CA ILE A 439 -34.07 -1.28 -10.22
C ILE A 439 -32.67 -0.71 -9.98
N VAL A 440 -32.51 0.23 -9.05
CA VAL A 440 -31.20 0.81 -8.69
C VAL A 440 -30.25 -0.25 -8.15
N ILE A 441 -30.73 -1.20 -7.35
CA ILE A 441 -29.92 -2.33 -6.87
C ILE A 441 -29.47 -3.18 -8.06
N SER A 442 -30.40 -3.71 -8.86
CA SER A 442 -30.05 -4.65 -9.92
C SER A 442 -29.26 -4.00 -11.05
N LYS A 443 -29.81 -2.95 -11.68
CA LYS A 443 -29.22 -2.33 -12.86
C LYS A 443 -28.10 -1.36 -12.50
N GLY A 444 -28.35 -0.48 -11.53
CA GLY A 444 -27.40 0.57 -11.17
C GLY A 444 -26.18 0.05 -10.42
N CYS A 445 -26.39 -0.73 -9.35
CA CYS A 445 -25.30 -1.17 -8.49
C CYS A 445 -24.57 -2.40 -9.05
N ILE A 446 -25.29 -3.42 -9.51
CA ILE A 446 -24.68 -4.67 -9.97
C ILE A 446 -24.19 -4.53 -11.41
N ASP A 447 -25.08 -4.30 -12.37
CA ASP A 447 -24.73 -4.38 -13.80
C ASP A 447 -23.84 -3.20 -14.26
N GLU A 448 -24.33 -1.97 -14.11
CA GLU A 448 -23.64 -0.77 -14.60
C GLU A 448 -22.53 -0.30 -13.66
N GLY A 449 -22.56 -0.74 -12.40
CA GLY A 449 -21.61 -0.40 -11.34
C GLY A 449 -20.51 -1.45 -11.20
N LEU A 450 -20.72 -2.42 -10.29
CA LEU A 450 -19.68 -3.36 -9.86
C LEU A 450 -19.21 -4.29 -10.97
N LEU A 451 -20.10 -4.78 -11.83
CA LEU A 451 -19.75 -5.72 -12.90
C LEU A 451 -18.92 -5.03 -13.98
N LYS A 452 -19.36 -3.83 -14.41
CA LYS A 452 -18.60 -3.02 -15.36
C LYS A 452 -17.22 -2.60 -14.82
N GLU A 453 -17.15 -2.24 -13.54
CA GLU A 453 -15.88 -1.92 -12.88
C GLU A 453 -14.98 -3.15 -12.80
N LEU A 454 -15.53 -4.32 -12.46
CA LEU A 454 -14.82 -5.59 -12.44
C LEU A 454 -14.25 -5.95 -13.82
N ASP A 455 -15.06 -5.88 -14.88
CA ASP A 455 -14.63 -6.19 -16.25
C ASP A 455 -13.52 -5.25 -16.71
N SER A 456 -13.70 -3.94 -16.51
CA SER A 456 -12.68 -2.94 -16.86
C SER A 456 -11.37 -3.16 -16.12
N ARG A 457 -11.43 -3.46 -14.81
CA ARG A 457 -10.24 -3.70 -13.99
C ARG A 457 -9.57 -5.02 -14.32
N PHE A 458 -10.34 -6.04 -14.70
CA PHE A 458 -9.82 -7.30 -15.20
C PHE A 458 -9.04 -7.12 -16.51
N GLU A 459 -9.57 -6.36 -17.46
CA GLU A 459 -8.88 -6.04 -18.71
C GLU A 459 -7.57 -5.28 -18.47
N GLU A 460 -7.58 -4.26 -17.60
CA GLU A 460 -6.37 -3.53 -17.20
C GLU A 460 -5.31 -4.47 -16.59
N SER A 461 -5.71 -5.33 -15.66
CA SER A 461 -4.80 -6.29 -15.01
C SER A 461 -4.27 -7.35 -15.97
N MET A 462 -5.08 -7.81 -16.92
CA MET A 462 -4.65 -8.72 -17.99
C MET A 462 -3.65 -8.06 -18.95
N MET A 463 -3.90 -6.81 -19.36
CA MET A 463 -2.96 -6.05 -20.18
C MET A 463 -1.62 -5.84 -19.45
N LEU A 464 -1.65 -5.46 -18.18
CA LEU A 464 -0.44 -5.32 -17.36
C LEU A 464 0.35 -6.63 -17.24
N ALA A 465 -0.34 -7.76 -17.06
CA ALA A 465 0.31 -9.07 -17.03
C ALA A 465 0.97 -9.41 -18.37
N MET A 466 0.30 -9.12 -19.49
CA MET A 466 0.83 -9.33 -20.83
C MET A 466 2.06 -8.46 -21.11
N ILE A 467 2.00 -7.16 -20.79
CA ILE A 467 3.14 -6.23 -20.94
C ILE A 467 4.32 -6.73 -20.11
N LYS A 468 4.11 -7.14 -18.86
CA LYS A 468 5.19 -7.68 -18.02
C LYS A 468 5.82 -8.94 -18.60
N LYS A 469 5.00 -9.84 -19.16
CA LYS A 469 5.50 -11.06 -19.82
C LYS A 469 6.33 -10.70 -21.05
N GLN A 470 5.87 -9.76 -21.88
CA GLN A 470 6.63 -9.27 -23.03
C GLN A 470 7.95 -8.61 -22.63
N VAL A 471 7.94 -7.79 -21.56
CA VAL A 471 9.15 -7.19 -21.00
C VAL A 471 10.12 -8.27 -20.53
N LEU A 472 9.64 -9.27 -19.79
CA LEU A 472 10.47 -10.37 -19.30
C LEU A 472 11.04 -11.23 -20.44
N GLU A 473 10.24 -11.53 -21.46
CA GLU A 473 10.71 -12.22 -22.68
C GLU A 473 11.72 -11.39 -23.45
N SER A 474 11.53 -10.07 -23.53
CA SER A 474 12.48 -9.17 -24.19
C SER A 474 13.78 -9.08 -23.40
N LEU A 475 13.72 -8.96 -22.07
CA LEU A 475 14.90 -8.95 -21.20
C LEU A 475 15.67 -10.26 -21.30
N LYS A 476 14.99 -11.41 -21.35
CA LYS A 476 15.64 -12.72 -21.55
C LYS A 476 16.40 -12.85 -22.88
N LYS A 477 16.09 -12.04 -23.90
CA LYS A 477 16.87 -12.01 -25.17
C LYS A 477 18.19 -11.24 -25.05
N TYR A 478 18.33 -10.39 -24.03
CA TYR A 478 19.55 -9.64 -23.72
C TYR A 478 20.40 -10.32 -22.64
N GLN A 479 19.92 -11.42 -22.07
CA GLN A 479 20.68 -12.34 -21.23
C GLN A 479 21.45 -13.30 -22.12
#